data_AF-A0A8J6E4A3-F1
#
_entry.id   AF-A0A8J6E4A3-F1
#
_cell.length_a   1.000
_cell.length_b   1.000
_cell.length_c   1.000
_cell.angle_alpha   90.00
_cell.angle_beta   90.00
_cell.angle_gamma   90.00
#
_symmetry.space_group_name_H-M   'P 1'
#
loop_
_entity.id
_entity.type
_entity.pdbx_description
1 polymer ?
#
loop_
_entity_poly.entity_id
_entity_poly.type
_entity_poly.pdbx_seq_one_letter_code
_entity_poly.pdbx_strand_id
1 'polypeptide(L)'
;MRIPSDKQDKLHGCLEHLFNQVDAIITLLKGPVMSRGFEETKHFPVEHSLQEFQKKEEWTIKCRSMIQMSVREDPWNLPNSIKILVESIQKYVDDGKNQLLLALLRCTDTELQVRRDVIFCQTLVAAICTFTEQLMAALNYRYNNNGEYEESSQDASRKWLEQIAVTGVLLSYQSLLSPSVKEERVALEDIKATLRELEDVVFYFKEMDETLVANTSVFHHIEGSRQALRVVFYLDSFHFSKLPTKFEHGGCLKLQSILFTQALDSLEGPPGSNVPPDEIQQQINLNSLEKVQNYYRKIRAFYLEKSTDSNTTAIKIDQLIRPINALDDLCRLMKSFIATKPPPSELCKNSLPGAALLPVSSELCYRLGACQIVMCGTGMQR
;
A
#
# COMPACT_ATOMS: atom_id res chain seq x y z
N MET A 1 33.03 -23.08 52.97
CA MET A 1 33.62 -21.82 52.45
C MET A 1 32.50 -20.83 52.23
N ARG A 2 32.53 -19.66 52.87
CA ARG A 2 31.57 -18.58 52.61
C ARG A 2 32.06 -17.74 51.43
N ILE A 3 31.14 -17.34 50.56
CA ILE A 3 31.42 -16.38 49.48
C ILE A 3 31.94 -15.08 50.14
N PRO A 4 33.02 -14.45 49.64
CA PRO A 4 33.49 -13.15 50.15
C PRO A 4 32.37 -12.10 50.12
N SER A 5 32.26 -11.22 51.12
CA SER A 5 31.10 -10.30 51.23
C SER A 5 30.91 -9.42 49.99
N ASP A 6 31.99 -8.90 49.42
CA ASP A 6 31.96 -8.11 48.18
C ASP A 6 31.36 -8.86 46.98
N LYS A 7 31.48 -10.19 46.96
CA LYS A 7 30.87 -11.05 45.93
C LYS A 7 29.44 -11.44 46.26
N GLN A 8 29.06 -11.49 47.55
CA GLN A 8 27.68 -11.70 47.96
C GLN A 8 26.80 -10.49 47.63
N ASP A 9 27.28 -9.27 47.86
CA ASP A 9 26.52 -8.04 47.57
C ASP A 9 26.26 -7.88 46.06
N LYS A 10 27.28 -8.17 45.23
CA LYS A 10 27.11 -8.19 43.78
C LYS A 10 26.14 -9.26 43.31
N LEU A 11 26.23 -10.47 43.87
CA LEU A 11 25.30 -11.56 43.55
C LEU A 11 23.86 -11.21 43.94
N HIS A 12 23.67 -10.59 45.10
CA HIS A 12 22.37 -10.15 45.58
C HIS A 12 21.76 -9.11 44.65
N GLY A 13 22.53 -8.08 44.26
CA GLY A 13 22.08 -7.08 43.29
C GLY A 13 21.72 -7.66 41.92
N CYS A 14 22.50 -8.64 41.42
CA CYS A 14 22.17 -9.34 40.18
C CYS A 14 20.87 -10.16 40.30
N LEU A 15 20.65 -10.84 41.43
CA LEU A 15 19.44 -11.63 41.66
C LEU A 15 18.21 -10.74 41.83
N GLU A 16 18.32 -9.60 42.51
CA GLU A 16 17.25 -8.61 42.56
C GLU A 16 16.89 -8.09 41.17
N HIS A 17 17.90 -7.74 40.36
CA HIS A 17 17.65 -7.30 38.99
C HIS A 17 16.96 -8.38 38.16
N LEU A 18 17.40 -9.64 38.28
CA LEU A 18 16.76 -10.78 37.64
C LEU A 18 15.30 -10.90 38.08
N PHE A 19 15.02 -10.93 39.38
CA PHE A 19 13.64 -11.05 39.89
C PHE A 19 12.74 -9.89 39.46
N ASN A 20 13.26 -8.66 39.43
CA ASN A 20 12.51 -7.51 38.92
C ASN A 20 12.15 -7.67 37.43
N GLN A 21 13.05 -8.22 36.60
CA GLN A 21 12.74 -8.53 35.21
C GLN A 21 11.70 -9.65 35.09
N VAL A 22 11.79 -10.70 35.92
CA VAL A 22 10.79 -11.77 35.98
C VAL A 22 9.41 -11.22 36.35
N ASP A 23 9.34 -10.41 37.40
CA ASP A 23 8.09 -9.82 37.90
C ASP A 23 7.46 -8.88 36.85
N ALA A 24 8.27 -8.14 36.10
CA ALA A 24 7.80 -7.31 34.99
C ALA A 24 7.19 -8.15 33.85
N ILE A 25 7.83 -9.26 33.46
CA ILE A 25 7.32 -10.18 32.43
C ILE A 25 6.00 -10.82 32.87
N ILE A 26 5.93 -11.30 34.12
CA ILE A 26 4.71 -11.89 34.69
C ILE A 26 3.57 -10.86 34.69
N THR A 27 3.85 -9.63 35.11
CA THR A 27 2.86 -8.54 35.11
C THR A 27 2.33 -8.24 33.71
N LEU A 28 3.21 -8.25 32.70
CA LEU A 28 2.82 -8.04 31.30
C LEU A 28 1.93 -9.17 30.78
N LEU A 29 2.26 -10.44 31.08
CA LEU A 29 1.48 -11.60 30.68
C LEU A 29 0.15 -11.73 31.44
N LYS A 30 0.01 -11.07 32.60
CA LYS A 30 -1.27 -10.91 33.32
C LYS A 30 -2.12 -9.75 32.85
N GLY A 31 -1.60 -8.94 31.92
CA GLY A 31 -2.30 -7.77 31.42
C GLY A 31 -3.66 -8.12 30.80
N PRO A 32 -4.57 -7.13 30.70
CA PRO A 32 -5.92 -7.33 30.17
C PRO A 32 -5.93 -7.89 28.73
N VAL A 33 -4.85 -7.66 27.97
CA VAL A 33 -4.66 -8.19 26.62
C VAL A 33 -4.62 -9.72 26.61
N MET A 34 -3.93 -10.34 27.58
CA MET A 34 -3.84 -11.81 27.66
C MET A 34 -5.17 -12.43 28.07
N SER A 35 -5.86 -11.84 29.06
CA SER A 35 -7.20 -12.28 29.46
C SER A 35 -8.19 -12.24 28.31
N ARG A 36 -8.15 -11.16 27.52
CA ARG A 36 -8.97 -11.05 26.30
C ARG A 36 -8.55 -12.08 25.25
N GLY A 37 -7.25 -12.34 25.08
CA GLY A 37 -6.75 -13.39 24.20
C GLY A 37 -7.27 -14.79 24.56
N PHE A 38 -7.34 -15.13 25.85
CA PHE A 38 -7.94 -16.40 26.30
C PHE A 38 -9.45 -16.45 26.12
N GLU A 39 -10.13 -15.31 26.19
CA GLU A 39 -11.58 -15.21 25.96
C GLU A 39 -11.95 -15.48 24.51
N GLU A 40 -11.23 -14.88 23.57
CA GLU A 40 -11.43 -15.06 22.12
C GLU A 40 -11.18 -16.52 21.67
N THR A 41 -10.31 -17.26 22.38
CA THR A 41 -9.99 -18.65 22.03
C THR A 41 -10.67 -19.71 22.89
N LYS A 42 -11.66 -19.36 23.74
CA LYS A 42 -12.35 -20.32 24.65
C LYS A 42 -12.88 -21.59 23.96
N HIS A 43 -13.11 -21.52 22.66
CA HIS A 43 -13.71 -22.58 21.84
C HIS A 43 -12.67 -23.50 21.18
N PHE A 44 -11.38 -23.14 21.22
CA PHE A 44 -10.33 -24.04 20.75
C PHE A 44 -10.08 -25.13 21.81
N PRO A 45 -9.82 -26.37 21.40
CA PRO A 45 -9.34 -27.41 22.30
C PRO A 45 -7.86 -27.10 22.62
N VAL A 46 -7.62 -26.04 23.37
CA VAL A 46 -6.30 -25.74 23.91
C VAL A 46 -6.15 -26.60 25.17
N GLU A 47 -5.05 -27.33 25.28
CA GLU A 47 -4.73 -28.13 26.47
C GLU A 47 -4.60 -27.30 27.75
N HIS A 48 -4.64 -25.96 27.65
CA HIS A 48 -4.38 -25.04 28.74
C HIS A 48 -5.45 -23.96 28.89
N SER A 49 -6.20 -24.02 30.00
CA SER A 49 -7.16 -22.98 30.39
C SER A 49 -6.45 -21.74 30.97
N LEU A 50 -7.14 -20.59 30.99
CA LEU A 50 -6.64 -19.37 31.66
C LEU A 50 -6.24 -19.65 33.13
N GLN A 51 -6.96 -20.54 33.81
CA GLN A 51 -6.64 -20.96 35.18
C GLN A 51 -5.33 -21.75 35.25
N GLU A 52 -5.04 -22.61 34.28
CA GLU A 52 -3.76 -23.33 34.22
C GLU A 52 -2.59 -22.42 33.85
N PHE A 53 -2.83 -21.43 32.99
CA PHE A 53 -1.84 -20.40 32.67
C PHE A 53 -1.50 -19.56 33.89
N GLN A 54 -2.48 -19.20 34.72
CA GLN A 54 -2.25 -18.50 35.99
C GLN A 54 -1.50 -19.38 37.01
N LYS A 55 -1.74 -20.70 37.05
CA LYS A 55 -1.01 -21.62 37.94
C LYS A 55 0.50 -21.72 37.64
N LYS A 56 0.96 -21.43 36.41
CA LYS A 56 2.40 -21.38 36.08
C LYS A 56 3.16 -20.28 36.83
N GLU A 57 2.46 -19.31 37.41
CA GLU A 57 3.02 -18.31 38.32
C GLU A 57 3.50 -18.92 39.65
N GLU A 58 2.72 -19.84 40.23
CA GLU A 58 3.10 -20.48 41.50
C GLU A 58 4.45 -21.21 41.35
N TRP A 59 4.75 -21.68 40.13
CA TRP A 59 6.02 -22.30 39.80
C TRP A 59 7.20 -21.32 39.74
N THR A 60 7.00 -20.09 39.26
CA THR A 60 8.07 -19.06 39.23
C THR A 60 8.37 -18.54 40.63
N ILE A 61 7.35 -18.42 41.50
CA ILE A 61 7.52 -18.12 42.93
C ILE A 61 8.30 -19.24 43.63
N LYS A 62 8.00 -20.51 43.30
CA LYS A 62 8.72 -21.67 43.83
C LYS A 62 10.20 -21.68 43.39
N CYS A 63 10.49 -21.30 42.14
CA CYS A 63 11.86 -21.16 41.64
C CYS A 63 12.65 -20.04 42.36
N ARG A 64 12.00 -18.91 42.67
CA ARG A 64 12.60 -17.83 43.50
C ARG A 64 13.01 -18.33 44.89
N SER A 65 12.14 -19.12 45.53
CA SER A 65 12.46 -19.76 46.82
C SER A 65 13.64 -20.73 46.72
N MET A 66 13.69 -21.56 45.67
CA MET A 66 14.83 -22.49 45.43
C MET A 66 16.16 -21.76 45.22
N ILE A 67 16.15 -20.62 44.52
CA ILE A 67 17.34 -19.79 44.33
C ILE A 67 17.81 -19.19 45.66
N GLN A 68 16.89 -18.67 46.48
CA GLN A 68 17.22 -18.14 47.82
C GLN A 68 17.80 -19.21 48.74
N MET A 69 17.29 -20.44 48.69
CA MET A 69 17.84 -21.58 49.42
C MET A 69 19.22 -21.98 48.90
N SER A 70 19.43 -22.02 47.58
CA SER A 70 20.73 -22.32 46.97
C SER A 70 21.79 -21.28 47.33
N VAL A 71 21.43 -20.01 47.48
CA VAL A 71 22.35 -18.97 47.95
C VAL A 71 22.78 -19.17 49.41
N ARG A 72 21.88 -19.71 50.27
CA ARG A 72 22.14 -19.90 51.71
C ARG A 72 22.83 -21.22 52.04
N GLU A 73 22.43 -22.31 51.39
CA GLU A 73 22.76 -23.67 51.80
C GLU A 73 23.68 -24.39 50.81
N ASP A 74 23.51 -24.17 49.50
CA ASP A 74 24.30 -24.85 48.46
C ASP A 74 24.60 -23.98 47.23
N PRO A 75 25.67 -23.17 47.29
CA PRO A 75 26.01 -22.22 46.24
C PRO A 75 26.35 -22.86 44.89
N TRP A 76 26.71 -24.15 44.87
CA TRP A 76 27.09 -24.85 43.65
C TRP A 76 25.89 -25.19 42.77
N ASN A 77 24.69 -25.29 43.38
CA ASN A 77 23.43 -25.53 42.67
C ASN A 77 22.78 -24.25 42.12
N LEU A 78 23.28 -23.08 42.49
CA LEU A 78 22.74 -21.78 42.08
C LEU A 78 22.65 -21.62 40.54
N PRO A 79 23.66 -21.97 39.72
CA PRO A 79 23.54 -21.86 38.27
C PRO A 79 22.43 -22.74 37.69
N ASN A 80 22.20 -23.92 38.27
CA ASN A 80 21.15 -24.83 37.84
C ASN A 80 19.76 -24.28 38.22
N SER A 81 19.61 -23.71 39.41
CA SER A 81 18.36 -23.06 39.83
C SER A 81 18.02 -21.83 38.97
N ILE A 82 19.02 -21.03 38.60
CA ILE A 82 18.84 -19.91 37.67
C ILE A 82 18.45 -20.41 36.29
N LYS A 83 19.11 -21.47 35.78
CA LYS A 83 18.77 -22.08 34.49
C LYS A 83 17.31 -22.55 34.45
N ILE A 84 16.85 -23.25 35.49
CA ILE A 84 15.46 -23.72 35.60
C ILE A 84 14.46 -22.54 35.62
N LEU A 85 14.79 -21.46 36.33
CA LEU A 85 13.97 -20.24 36.33
C LEU A 85 13.85 -19.64 34.92
N VAL A 86 14.97 -19.49 34.22
CA VAL A 86 15.01 -18.92 32.86
C VAL A 86 14.23 -19.80 31.88
N GLU A 87 14.44 -21.11 31.89
CA GLU A 87 13.70 -22.05 31.03
C GLU A 87 12.19 -22.02 31.31
N SER A 88 11.80 -21.90 32.59
CA SER A 88 10.39 -21.79 32.97
C SER A 88 9.75 -20.49 32.48
N ILE A 89 10.45 -19.36 32.58
CA ILE A 89 9.94 -18.06 32.12
C ILE A 89 9.85 -18.05 30.59
N GLN A 90 10.85 -18.59 29.91
CA GLN A 90 10.85 -18.71 28.46
C GLN A 90 9.62 -19.50 27.99
N LYS A 91 9.34 -20.65 28.61
CA LYS A 91 8.14 -21.44 28.33
C LYS A 91 6.85 -20.64 28.60
N TYR A 92 6.78 -19.92 29.71
CA TYR A 92 5.60 -19.10 30.06
C TYR A 92 5.35 -17.97 29.05
N VAL A 93 6.42 -17.32 28.58
CA VAL A 93 6.36 -16.30 27.52
C VAL A 93 5.91 -16.90 26.20
N ASP A 94 6.47 -18.05 25.82
CA ASP A 94 6.13 -18.69 24.54
C ASP A 94 4.68 -19.20 24.53
N ASP A 95 4.20 -19.73 25.65
CA ASP A 95 2.78 -20.07 25.82
C ASP A 95 1.88 -18.83 25.67
N GLY A 96 2.26 -17.70 26.28
CA GLY A 96 1.54 -16.43 26.14
C GLY A 96 1.54 -15.90 24.70
N LYS A 97 2.68 -16.00 23.99
CA LYS A 97 2.77 -15.62 22.57
C LYS A 97 1.87 -16.49 21.70
N ASN A 98 1.89 -17.80 21.90
CA ASN A 98 1.05 -18.74 21.15
C ASN A 98 -0.44 -18.44 21.38
N GLN A 99 -0.80 -18.14 22.63
CA GLN A 99 -2.17 -17.75 22.99
C GLN A 99 -2.62 -16.45 22.29
N LEU A 100 -1.76 -15.43 22.30
CA LEU A 100 -2.05 -14.18 21.59
C LEU A 100 -2.09 -14.38 20.08
N LEU A 101 -1.22 -15.21 19.51
CA LEU A 101 -1.24 -15.56 18.10
C LEU A 101 -2.55 -16.23 17.70
N LEU A 102 -3.03 -17.20 18.50
CA LEU A 102 -4.32 -17.85 18.27
C LEU A 102 -5.49 -16.86 18.34
N ALA A 103 -5.48 -15.97 19.33
CA ALA A 103 -6.48 -14.92 19.44
C ALA A 103 -6.46 -13.98 18.22
N LEU A 104 -5.27 -13.55 17.79
CA LEU A 104 -5.09 -12.72 16.59
C LEU A 104 -5.59 -13.44 15.34
N LEU A 105 -5.24 -14.72 15.16
CA LEU A 105 -5.73 -15.53 14.04
C LEU A 105 -7.25 -15.67 14.06
N ARG A 106 -7.88 -15.77 15.24
CA ARG A 106 -9.33 -15.84 15.35
C ARG A 106 -10.02 -14.50 15.09
N CYS A 107 -9.44 -13.41 15.57
CA CYS A 107 -9.92 -12.05 15.31
C CYS A 107 -9.60 -11.60 13.86
N THR A 108 -8.82 -12.37 13.11
CA THR A 108 -8.59 -12.11 11.69
C THR A 108 -9.85 -12.53 10.93
N ASP A 109 -10.56 -11.55 10.40
CA ASP A 109 -11.69 -11.81 9.49
C ASP A 109 -11.14 -12.34 8.16
N THR A 110 -11.08 -13.67 8.05
CA THR A 110 -10.54 -14.36 6.87
C THR A 110 -11.38 -14.09 5.63
N GLU A 111 -12.69 -13.87 5.77
CA GLU A 111 -13.55 -13.56 4.63
C GLU A 111 -13.25 -12.16 4.08
N LEU A 112 -13.09 -11.18 4.98
CA LEU A 112 -12.67 -9.83 4.61
C LEU A 112 -11.26 -9.83 4.00
N GLN A 113 -10.34 -10.62 4.54
CA GLN A 113 -8.98 -10.73 4.00
C GLN A 113 -9.01 -11.29 2.57
N VAL A 114 -9.73 -12.40 2.34
CA VAL A 114 -9.88 -12.99 1.01
C VAL A 114 -10.54 -11.99 0.05
N ARG A 115 -11.58 -11.26 0.49
CA ARG A 115 -12.20 -10.20 -0.31
C ARG A 115 -11.19 -9.13 -0.72
N ARG A 116 -10.37 -8.63 0.22
CA ARG A 116 -9.32 -7.64 -0.07
C ARG A 116 -8.27 -8.17 -1.04
N ASP A 117 -7.87 -9.43 -0.89
CA ASP A 117 -6.85 -10.04 -1.76
C ASP A 117 -7.39 -10.28 -3.18
N VAL A 118 -8.67 -10.66 -3.32
CA VAL A 118 -9.34 -10.78 -4.63
C VAL A 118 -9.39 -9.43 -5.33
N ILE A 119 -9.84 -8.37 -4.65
CA ILE A 119 -9.97 -7.03 -5.24
C ILE A 119 -8.59 -6.44 -5.56
N PHE A 120 -7.60 -6.68 -4.69
CA PHE A 120 -6.21 -6.31 -4.96
C PHE A 120 -5.66 -7.01 -6.19
N CYS A 121 -5.86 -8.32 -6.33
CA CYS A 121 -5.43 -9.08 -7.50
C CYS A 121 -6.08 -8.54 -8.78
N GLN A 122 -7.40 -8.32 -8.78
CA GLN A 122 -8.13 -7.76 -9.93
C GLN A 122 -7.59 -6.38 -10.33
N THR A 123 -7.37 -5.52 -9.34
CA THR A 123 -6.87 -4.15 -9.56
C THR A 123 -5.44 -4.15 -10.09
N LEU A 124 -4.58 -5.01 -9.52
CA LEU A 124 -3.18 -5.16 -9.94
C LEU A 124 -3.07 -5.75 -11.34
N VAL A 125 -3.87 -6.76 -11.68
CA VAL A 125 -3.89 -7.34 -13.03
C VAL A 125 -4.29 -6.28 -14.06
N ALA A 126 -5.32 -5.48 -13.77
CA ALA A 126 -5.70 -4.35 -14.63
C ALA A 126 -4.53 -3.35 -14.80
N ALA A 127 -3.86 -2.99 -13.70
CA ALA A 127 -2.69 -2.10 -13.74
C ALA A 127 -1.55 -2.66 -14.60
N ILE A 128 -1.19 -3.94 -14.42
CA ILE A 128 -0.14 -4.61 -15.17
C ILE A 128 -0.50 -4.63 -16.65
N CYS A 129 -1.72 -5.06 -17.02
CA CYS A 129 -2.14 -5.12 -18.42
C CYS A 129 -2.12 -3.74 -19.11
N THR A 130 -2.72 -2.72 -18.49
CA THR A 130 -2.73 -1.36 -19.05
C THR A 130 -1.33 -0.78 -19.17
N PHE A 131 -0.48 -1.01 -18.16
CA PHE A 131 0.91 -0.57 -18.22
C PHE A 131 1.70 -1.31 -19.29
N THR A 132 1.56 -2.63 -19.42
CA THR A 132 2.22 -3.44 -20.46
C THR A 132 1.87 -2.92 -21.85
N GLU A 133 0.60 -2.67 -22.14
CA GLU A 133 0.17 -2.15 -23.45
C GLU A 133 0.80 -0.78 -23.75
N GLN A 134 0.77 0.15 -22.79
CA GLN A 134 1.35 1.47 -22.98
C GLN A 134 2.88 1.43 -23.07
N LEU A 135 3.53 0.59 -22.26
CA LEU A 135 4.97 0.35 -22.31
C LEU A 135 5.38 -0.20 -23.67
N MET A 136 4.68 -1.21 -24.18
CA MET A 136 4.97 -1.78 -25.49
C MET A 136 4.69 -0.78 -26.63
N ALA A 137 3.67 0.05 -26.51
CA ALA A 137 3.44 1.15 -27.45
C ALA A 137 4.60 2.15 -27.44
N ALA A 138 5.15 2.49 -26.26
CA ALA A 138 6.28 3.39 -26.13
C ALA A 138 7.60 2.78 -26.64
N LEU A 139 7.89 1.52 -26.30
CA LEU A 139 9.08 0.83 -26.79
C LEU A 139 9.04 0.60 -28.31
N ASN A 140 7.85 0.52 -28.90
CA ASN A 140 7.65 0.48 -30.35
C ASN A 140 7.53 1.86 -31.01
N TYR A 141 7.79 2.95 -30.28
CA TYR A 141 7.73 4.33 -30.78
C TYR A 141 6.37 4.74 -31.36
N ARG A 142 5.28 4.17 -30.84
CA ARG A 142 3.89 4.46 -31.22
C ARG A 142 3.16 5.32 -30.20
N TYR A 143 3.66 5.41 -28.98
CA TYR A 143 3.03 6.22 -27.93
C TYR A 143 3.28 7.71 -28.16
N ASN A 144 2.22 8.50 -28.07
CA ASN A 144 2.31 9.96 -28.15
C ASN A 144 1.18 10.60 -27.34
N ASN A 145 1.54 11.29 -26.26
CA ASN A 145 0.63 12.10 -25.42
C ASN A 145 0.67 13.60 -25.75
N ASN A 146 1.55 14.02 -26.67
CA ASN A 146 1.78 15.39 -27.10
C ASN A 146 1.54 15.57 -28.61
N GLY A 147 0.73 14.71 -29.22
CA GLY A 147 0.54 14.69 -30.68
C GLY A 147 0.02 15.99 -31.26
N GLU A 148 -0.69 16.80 -30.46
CA GLU A 148 -1.17 18.13 -30.86
C GLU A 148 -0.07 19.15 -31.14
N TYR A 149 1.15 18.92 -30.66
CA TYR A 149 2.27 19.86 -30.76
C TYR A 149 3.27 19.45 -31.85
N GLU A 150 2.82 18.67 -32.85
CA GLU A 150 3.63 18.15 -33.96
C GLU A 150 4.86 17.35 -33.49
N GLU A 151 4.81 16.79 -32.28
CA GLU A 151 5.88 15.98 -31.73
C GLU A 151 5.87 14.58 -32.36
N SER A 152 7.05 14.11 -32.78
CA SER A 152 7.19 12.76 -33.35
C SER A 152 6.84 11.70 -32.30
N SER A 153 6.19 10.60 -32.70
CA SER A 153 5.85 9.51 -31.78
C SER A 153 7.09 8.86 -31.17
N GLN A 154 8.23 8.89 -31.88
CA GLN A 154 9.51 8.41 -31.39
C GLN A 154 10.04 9.27 -30.23
N ASP A 155 10.02 10.59 -30.38
CA ASP A 155 10.48 11.53 -29.35
C ASP A 155 9.55 11.51 -28.14
N ALA A 156 8.22 11.52 -28.38
CA ALA A 156 7.22 11.45 -27.32
C ALA A 156 7.34 10.16 -26.50
N SER A 157 7.51 9.02 -27.18
CA SER A 157 7.73 7.72 -26.51
C SER A 157 8.99 7.70 -25.66
N ARG A 158 10.11 8.22 -26.17
CA ARG A 158 11.37 8.30 -25.42
C ARG A 158 11.24 9.24 -24.22
N LYS A 159 10.65 10.41 -24.41
CA LYS A 159 10.38 11.38 -23.33
C LYS A 159 9.49 10.76 -22.25
N TRP A 160 8.45 10.02 -22.63
CA TRP A 160 7.58 9.34 -21.68
C TRP A 160 8.32 8.28 -20.85
N LEU A 161 9.15 7.44 -21.48
CA LEU A 161 9.96 6.45 -20.78
C LEU A 161 10.92 7.09 -19.76
N GLU A 162 11.61 8.16 -20.16
CA GLU A 162 12.47 8.92 -19.26
C GLU A 162 11.69 9.63 -18.15
N GLN A 163 10.49 10.16 -18.46
CA GLN A 163 9.60 10.78 -17.48
C GLN A 163 9.21 9.78 -16.39
N ILE A 164 8.65 8.62 -16.75
CA ILE A 164 8.21 7.62 -15.77
C ILE A 164 9.38 7.06 -14.95
N ALA A 165 10.59 7.02 -15.52
CA ALA A 165 11.80 6.63 -14.80
C ALA A 165 12.10 7.59 -13.64
N VAL A 166 11.79 8.89 -13.77
CA VAL A 166 12.02 9.89 -12.71
C VAL A 166 10.79 10.03 -11.81
N THR A 167 9.59 10.19 -12.38
CA THR A 167 8.38 10.56 -11.65
C THR A 167 7.66 9.38 -11.00
N GLY A 168 7.89 8.16 -11.50
CA GLY A 168 6.98 7.03 -11.33
C GLY A 168 5.88 7.04 -12.39
N VAL A 169 5.12 5.95 -12.48
CA VAL A 169 3.97 5.85 -13.40
C VAL A 169 2.68 6.22 -12.66
N LEU A 170 1.83 7.01 -13.32
CA LEU A 170 0.51 7.38 -12.82
C LEU A 170 -0.54 6.44 -13.39
N LEU A 171 -1.29 5.76 -12.54
CA LEU A 171 -2.44 4.91 -12.87
C LEU A 171 -3.73 5.71 -12.61
N SER A 172 -4.43 6.06 -13.68
CA SER A 172 -5.67 6.82 -13.64
C SER A 172 -6.87 5.89 -13.72
N TYR A 173 -7.49 5.62 -12.57
CA TYR A 173 -8.75 4.89 -12.51
C TYR A 173 -9.93 5.86 -12.60
N GLN A 174 -10.80 5.62 -13.57
CA GLN A 174 -12.06 6.35 -13.74
C GLN A 174 -13.22 5.43 -13.43
N SER A 175 -13.99 5.77 -12.42
CA SER A 175 -15.14 5.00 -11.98
C SER A 175 -16.44 5.66 -12.39
N LEU A 176 -17.28 4.88 -13.06
CA LEU A 176 -18.65 5.24 -13.41
C LEU A 176 -19.66 4.79 -12.34
N LEU A 177 -19.18 4.19 -11.24
CA LEU A 177 -19.97 3.64 -10.15
C LEU A 177 -20.80 4.72 -9.44
N SER A 178 -22.05 4.37 -9.10
CA SER A 178 -23.00 5.22 -8.40
C SER A 178 -22.93 4.96 -6.89
N PRO A 179 -22.55 5.95 -6.07
CA PRO A 179 -22.53 5.81 -4.62
C PRO A 179 -23.94 5.67 -4.02
N SER A 180 -25.00 5.89 -4.80
CA SER A 180 -26.39 5.66 -4.39
C SER A 180 -26.75 4.17 -4.29
N VAL A 181 -26.10 3.31 -5.09
CA VAL A 181 -26.33 1.87 -5.08
C VAL A 181 -25.41 1.22 -4.04
N LYS A 182 -25.97 0.47 -3.09
CA LYS A 182 -25.21 -0.11 -1.96
C LYS A 182 -24.02 -0.95 -2.42
N GLU A 183 -24.22 -1.83 -3.40
CA GLU A 183 -23.17 -2.72 -3.93
C GLU A 183 -22.04 -1.92 -4.59
N GLU A 184 -22.38 -0.90 -5.38
CA GLU A 184 -21.41 -0.04 -6.06
C GLU A 184 -20.68 0.89 -5.08
N ARG A 185 -21.35 1.35 -4.01
CA ARG A 185 -20.71 2.08 -2.92
C ARG A 185 -19.66 1.23 -2.22
N VAL A 186 -20.00 -0.02 -1.88
CA VAL A 186 -19.02 -0.92 -1.24
C VAL A 186 -17.85 -1.19 -2.20
N ALA A 187 -18.12 -1.39 -3.49
CA ALA A 187 -17.06 -1.52 -4.49
C ALA A 187 -16.16 -0.28 -4.59
N LEU A 188 -16.73 0.94 -4.49
CA LEU A 188 -15.98 2.20 -4.43
C LEU A 188 -15.10 2.32 -3.16
N GLU A 189 -15.59 1.87 -2.02
CA GLU A 189 -14.83 1.86 -0.77
C GLU A 189 -13.67 0.85 -0.83
N ASP A 190 -13.94 -0.34 -1.35
CA ASP A 190 -12.94 -1.39 -1.52
C ASP A 190 -11.84 -0.98 -2.50
N ILE A 191 -12.20 -0.43 -3.66
CA ILE A 191 -11.19 0.01 -4.64
C ILE A 191 -10.39 1.20 -4.10
N LYS A 192 -11.02 2.15 -3.39
CA LYS A 192 -10.32 3.26 -2.74
C LYS A 192 -9.27 2.76 -1.75
N ALA A 193 -9.59 1.75 -0.95
CA ALA A 193 -8.64 1.14 -0.02
C ALA A 193 -7.52 0.39 -0.77
N THR A 194 -7.91 -0.42 -1.76
CA THR A 194 -6.99 -1.23 -2.58
C THR A 194 -5.97 -0.38 -3.31
N LEU A 195 -6.39 0.75 -3.88
CA LEU A 195 -5.50 1.65 -4.63
C LEU A 195 -4.39 2.24 -3.75
N ARG A 196 -4.63 2.46 -2.45
CA ARG A 196 -3.59 2.90 -1.52
C ARG A 196 -2.52 1.84 -1.33
N GLU A 197 -2.93 0.58 -1.21
CA GLU A 197 -2.02 -0.55 -1.05
C GLU A 197 -1.30 -0.90 -2.36
N LEU A 198 -1.90 -0.59 -3.51
CA LEU A 198 -1.28 -0.75 -4.83
C LEU A 198 -0.04 0.15 -5.00
N GLU A 199 0.02 1.30 -4.32
CA GLU A 199 1.18 2.22 -4.40
C GLU A 199 2.46 1.64 -3.78
N ASP A 200 2.34 0.61 -2.94
CA ASP A 200 3.48 -0.12 -2.37
C ASP A 200 4.05 -1.16 -3.34
N VAL A 201 3.33 -1.48 -4.42
CA VAL A 201 3.80 -2.39 -5.46
C VAL A 201 4.84 -1.69 -6.33
N VAL A 202 5.86 -2.44 -6.71
CA VAL A 202 6.97 -1.92 -7.50
C VAL A 202 7.19 -2.76 -8.75
N PHE A 203 7.39 -2.09 -9.88
CA PHE A 203 7.68 -2.73 -11.16
C PHE A 203 9.20 -2.75 -11.41
N TYR A 204 9.70 -3.90 -11.86
CA TYR A 204 11.10 -4.13 -12.23
C TYR A 204 11.18 -4.62 -13.67
N PHE A 205 12.29 -4.32 -14.33
CA PHE A 205 12.56 -4.76 -15.69
C PHE A 205 13.78 -5.67 -15.69
N LYS A 206 13.70 -6.78 -16.42
CA LYS A 206 14.83 -7.69 -16.66
C LYS A 206 14.86 -8.10 -18.12
N GLU A 207 16.06 -8.30 -18.64
CA GLU A 207 16.24 -8.93 -19.94
C GLU A 207 15.98 -10.43 -19.81
N MET A 208 15.28 -11.00 -20.79
CA MET A 208 14.99 -12.43 -20.84
C MET A 208 16.12 -13.18 -21.55
N ASP A 209 16.78 -14.09 -20.83
CA ASP A 209 17.63 -15.12 -21.44
C ASP A 209 16.71 -16.23 -22.01
N GLU A 210 16.61 -16.31 -23.33
CA GLU A 210 15.97 -17.37 -24.13
C GLU A 210 14.44 -17.32 -24.36
N THR A 211 14.09 -17.36 -25.65
CA THR A 211 12.73 -17.27 -26.24
C THR A 211 11.93 -18.56 -26.02
N LEU A 212 11.26 -18.69 -24.87
CA LEU A 212 10.47 -19.90 -24.56
C LEU A 212 9.00 -19.85 -25.03
N VAL A 213 8.47 -18.69 -25.42
CA VAL A 213 7.06 -18.55 -25.83
C VAL A 213 6.94 -17.75 -27.13
N ALA A 214 6.41 -18.38 -28.19
CA ALA A 214 6.12 -17.70 -29.44
C ALA A 214 5.01 -16.64 -29.23
N ASN A 215 5.21 -15.44 -29.79
CA ASN A 215 4.25 -14.33 -29.83
C ASN A 215 3.93 -13.61 -28.50
N THR A 216 4.76 -13.74 -27.47
CA THR A 216 4.63 -12.92 -26.25
C THR A 216 5.84 -12.00 -26.10
N SER A 217 5.64 -10.69 -26.30
CA SER A 217 6.70 -9.69 -26.22
C SER A 217 7.14 -9.35 -24.80
N VAL A 218 6.31 -9.66 -23.79
CA VAL A 218 6.60 -9.41 -22.38
C VAL A 218 6.10 -10.56 -21.51
N PHE A 219 6.99 -11.14 -20.70
CA PHE A 219 6.62 -12.11 -19.67
C PHE A 219 6.57 -11.44 -18.29
N HIS A 220 5.61 -11.84 -17.45
CA HIS A 220 5.39 -11.24 -16.14
C HIS A 220 5.65 -12.26 -15.04
N HIS A 221 6.42 -11.89 -14.03
CA HIS A 221 6.62 -12.69 -12.83
C HIS A 221 6.30 -11.85 -11.60
N ILE A 222 5.54 -12.42 -10.66
CA ILE A 222 5.14 -11.74 -9.44
C ILE A 222 5.88 -12.39 -8.27
N GLU A 223 6.61 -11.58 -7.52
CA GLU A 223 7.40 -12.00 -6.36
C GLU A 223 6.97 -11.23 -5.10
N GLY A 224 7.25 -11.80 -3.93
CA GLY A 224 7.10 -11.13 -2.65
C GLY A 224 5.85 -11.54 -1.86
N SER A 225 5.45 -10.66 -0.94
CA SER A 225 4.28 -10.83 -0.08
C SER A 225 3.29 -9.68 -0.25
N ARG A 226 2.12 -9.77 0.39
CA ARG A 226 1.06 -8.76 0.30
C ARG A 226 1.49 -7.33 0.66
N GLN A 227 2.48 -7.18 1.54
CA GLN A 227 3.00 -5.89 1.99
C GLN A 227 4.19 -5.38 1.16
N ALA A 228 4.78 -6.22 0.31
CA ALA A 228 6.00 -5.90 -0.43
C ALA A 228 6.04 -6.68 -1.75
N LEU A 229 5.03 -6.46 -2.58
CA LEU A 229 4.84 -7.19 -3.83
C LEU A 229 5.63 -6.53 -4.96
N ARG A 230 6.28 -7.34 -5.79
CA ARG A 230 7.13 -6.90 -6.90
C ARG A 230 6.66 -7.58 -8.17
N VAL A 231 6.55 -6.82 -9.24
CA VAL A 231 6.21 -7.34 -10.57
C VAL A 231 7.43 -7.16 -11.47
N VAL A 232 7.94 -8.27 -11.99
CA VAL A 232 9.10 -8.31 -12.88
C VAL A 232 8.61 -8.47 -14.32
N PHE A 233 8.95 -7.52 -15.16
CA PHE A 233 8.69 -7.49 -16.60
C PHE A 233 9.95 -8.00 -17.30
N TYR A 234 9.84 -9.18 -17.90
CA TYR A 234 10.87 -9.76 -18.72
C TYR A 234 10.66 -9.34 -20.17
N LEU A 235 11.63 -8.62 -20.71
CA LEU A 235 11.63 -8.08 -22.07
C LEU A 235 12.70 -8.78 -22.91
N ASP A 236 12.48 -8.87 -24.22
CA ASP A 236 13.54 -9.26 -25.15
C ASP A 236 14.65 -8.17 -25.22
N SER A 237 15.81 -8.54 -25.78
CA SER A 237 16.97 -7.65 -25.89
C SER A 237 16.69 -6.36 -26.68
N PHE A 238 15.81 -6.42 -27.69
CA PHE A 238 15.45 -5.27 -28.52
C PHE A 238 14.61 -4.24 -27.76
N HIS A 239 13.67 -4.69 -26.94
CA HIS A 239 12.85 -3.84 -26.11
C HIS A 239 13.62 -3.38 -24.87
N PHE A 240 14.45 -4.25 -24.28
CA PHE A 240 15.25 -3.93 -23.09
C PHE A 240 16.27 -2.81 -23.35
N SER A 241 16.98 -2.86 -24.49
CA SER A 241 17.96 -1.82 -24.90
C SER A 241 17.37 -0.44 -25.19
N LYS A 242 16.03 -0.31 -25.24
CA LYS A 242 15.34 0.98 -25.40
C LYS A 242 14.89 1.58 -24.07
N LEU A 243 15.02 0.85 -22.96
CA LEU A 243 14.66 1.37 -21.65
C LEU A 243 15.66 2.46 -21.21
N PRO A 244 15.20 3.42 -20.39
CA PRO A 244 16.10 4.33 -19.70
C PRO A 244 17.15 3.57 -18.88
N THR A 245 18.38 4.10 -18.87
CA THR A 245 19.53 3.52 -18.14
C THR A 245 19.23 3.22 -16.67
N LYS A 246 18.35 4.00 -16.02
CA LYS A 246 17.90 3.73 -14.64
C LYS A 246 17.36 2.30 -14.49
N PHE A 247 16.56 1.82 -15.44
CA PHE A 247 15.95 0.49 -15.37
C PHE A 247 16.92 -0.62 -15.79
N GLU A 248 17.83 -0.34 -16.73
CA GLU A 248 18.90 -1.27 -17.11
C GLU A 248 19.80 -1.63 -15.91
N HIS A 249 20.08 -0.67 -15.03
CA HIS A 249 20.87 -0.89 -13.80
C HIS A 249 20.05 -1.47 -12.64
N GLY A 250 18.88 -2.08 -12.90
CA GLY A 250 18.03 -2.69 -11.88
C GLY A 250 17.21 -1.69 -11.07
N GLY A 251 17.07 -0.45 -11.55
CA GLY A 251 16.18 0.54 -10.95
C GLY A 251 14.73 0.11 -11.04
N CYS A 252 13.93 0.61 -10.11
CA CYS A 252 12.54 0.22 -9.97
C CYS A 252 11.58 1.37 -10.35
N LEU A 253 10.40 1.00 -10.83
CA LEU A 253 9.33 1.91 -11.18
C LEU A 253 8.24 1.87 -10.11
N LYS A 254 8.01 3.02 -9.47
CA LYS A 254 6.96 3.20 -8.45
C LYS A 254 5.63 3.52 -9.10
N LEU A 255 4.56 3.01 -8.49
CA LEU A 255 3.19 3.28 -8.91
C LEU A 255 2.61 4.45 -8.11
N GLN A 256 1.84 5.30 -8.78
CA GLN A 256 0.97 6.28 -8.13
C GLN A 256 -0.44 6.07 -8.65
N SER A 257 -1.41 5.93 -7.77
CA SER A 257 -2.79 5.62 -8.16
C SER A 257 -3.74 6.76 -7.79
N ILE A 258 -4.63 7.06 -8.73
CA ILE A 258 -5.70 8.05 -8.56
C ILE A 258 -7.03 7.44 -8.98
N LEU A 259 -8.10 7.90 -8.35
CA LEU A 259 -9.47 7.50 -8.63
C LEU A 259 -10.35 8.72 -8.81
N PHE A 260 -10.83 8.96 -10.02
CA PHE A 260 -11.92 9.90 -10.26
C PHE A 260 -13.21 9.13 -10.42
N THR A 261 -14.23 9.51 -9.67
CA THR A 261 -15.53 8.84 -9.68
C THR A 261 -16.66 9.83 -9.93
N GLN A 262 -17.56 9.46 -10.82
CA GLN A 262 -18.77 10.23 -11.13
C GLN A 262 -19.85 9.27 -11.62
N ALA A 263 -20.98 9.24 -10.94
CA ALA A 263 -22.17 8.55 -11.41
C ALA A 263 -22.72 9.23 -12.68
N LEU A 264 -23.05 8.42 -13.70
CA LEU A 264 -23.68 8.91 -14.93
C LEU A 264 -25.20 9.09 -14.77
N ASP A 265 -25.83 8.25 -13.96
CA ASP A 265 -27.26 8.36 -13.66
C ASP A 265 -27.50 9.25 -12.43
N SER A 266 -28.19 10.37 -12.64
CA SER A 266 -28.76 11.20 -11.57
C SER A 266 -30.00 10.51 -10.98
N LEU A 267 -29.83 9.34 -10.36
CA LEU A 267 -30.88 8.68 -9.61
C LEU A 267 -30.78 9.14 -8.15
N GLU A 268 -31.74 9.99 -7.75
CA GLU A 268 -32.00 10.33 -6.35
C GLU A 268 -32.14 9.03 -5.55
N GLY A 269 -31.14 8.74 -4.72
CA GLY A 269 -31.18 7.58 -3.84
C GLY A 269 -32.25 7.74 -2.75
N PRO A 270 -32.92 6.66 -2.30
CA PRO A 270 -33.89 6.74 -1.23
C PRO A 270 -33.26 7.24 0.08
N PRO A 271 -34.00 8.01 0.90
CA PRO A 271 -33.47 8.62 2.11
C PRO A 271 -33.26 7.54 3.19
N GLY A 272 -32.00 7.24 3.53
CA GLY A 272 -31.75 6.25 4.58
C GLY A 272 -30.29 5.95 4.95
N SER A 273 -29.31 6.69 4.46
CA SER A 273 -27.90 6.47 4.83
C SER A 273 -27.33 7.66 5.61
N ASN A 274 -26.69 7.37 6.74
CA ASN A 274 -26.11 8.36 7.66
C ASN A 274 -24.93 9.16 7.07
N VAL A 275 -24.46 8.81 5.86
CA VAL A 275 -23.47 9.58 5.08
C VAL A 275 -24.07 9.85 3.69
N PRO A 276 -24.16 11.12 3.26
CA PRO A 276 -24.68 11.43 1.93
C PRO A 276 -23.74 10.84 0.86
N PRO A 277 -24.28 10.13 -0.16
CA PRO A 277 -23.48 9.48 -1.21
C PRO A 277 -22.50 10.42 -1.92
N ASP A 278 -22.85 11.70 -1.98
CA ASP A 278 -22.03 12.76 -2.58
C ASP A 278 -20.72 13.03 -1.83
N GLU A 279 -20.68 12.80 -0.51
CA GLU A 279 -19.50 13.08 0.30
C GLU A 279 -18.36 12.08 0.03
N ILE A 280 -18.69 10.79 -0.16
CA ILE A 280 -17.70 9.76 -0.47
C ILE A 280 -17.05 10.05 -1.83
N GLN A 281 -17.88 10.34 -2.85
CA GLN A 281 -17.41 10.71 -4.18
C GLN A 281 -16.55 11.97 -4.14
N GLN A 282 -16.99 13.01 -3.45
CA GLN A 282 -16.24 14.27 -3.33
C GLN A 282 -14.90 14.05 -2.62
N GLN A 283 -14.86 13.27 -1.53
CA GLN A 283 -13.63 12.98 -0.80
C GLN A 283 -12.62 12.18 -1.65
N ILE A 284 -13.10 11.19 -2.42
CA ILE A 284 -12.28 10.42 -3.35
C ILE A 284 -11.66 11.36 -4.40
N ASN A 285 -12.49 12.18 -5.05
CA ASN A 285 -12.05 13.09 -6.10
C ASN A 285 -11.08 14.16 -5.60
N LEU A 286 -11.29 14.71 -4.39
CA LEU A 286 -10.38 15.67 -3.76
C LEU A 286 -9.00 15.07 -3.48
N ASN A 287 -8.94 13.86 -2.93
CA ASN A 287 -7.68 13.16 -2.67
C ASN A 287 -6.93 12.89 -3.98
N SER A 288 -7.63 12.37 -4.99
CA SER A 288 -7.07 12.12 -6.31
C SER A 288 -6.55 13.40 -6.99
N LEU A 289 -7.27 14.51 -6.84
CA LEU A 289 -6.85 15.81 -7.37
C LEU A 289 -5.54 16.31 -6.71
N GLU A 290 -5.37 16.12 -5.41
CA GLU A 290 -4.12 16.45 -4.72
C GLU A 290 -2.95 15.61 -5.25
N LYS A 291 -3.17 14.29 -5.42
CA LYS A 291 -2.17 13.39 -5.99
C LYS A 291 -1.79 13.78 -7.42
N VAL A 292 -2.76 14.11 -8.27
CA VAL A 292 -2.50 14.60 -9.64
C VAL A 292 -1.67 15.88 -9.62
N GLN A 293 -1.98 16.83 -8.74
CA GLN A 293 -1.21 18.06 -8.63
C GLN A 293 0.22 17.80 -8.15
N ASN A 294 0.41 16.86 -7.22
CA ASN A 294 1.74 16.46 -6.77
C ASN A 294 2.54 15.82 -7.92
N TYR A 295 1.91 14.94 -8.70
CA TYR A 295 2.53 14.33 -9.87
C TYR A 295 2.87 15.36 -10.95
N TYR A 296 1.96 16.29 -11.24
CA TYR A 296 2.19 17.39 -12.16
C TYR A 296 3.37 18.27 -11.74
N ARG A 297 3.53 18.57 -10.45
CA ARG A 297 4.72 19.30 -9.95
C ARG A 297 6.02 18.55 -10.21
N LYS A 298 6.03 17.22 -10.07
CA LYS A 298 7.20 16.38 -10.39
C LYS A 298 7.51 16.42 -11.90
N ILE A 299 6.50 16.32 -12.74
CA ILE A 299 6.65 16.43 -14.20
C ILE A 299 7.22 17.79 -14.58
N ARG A 300 6.71 18.87 -13.99
CA ARG A 300 7.21 20.22 -14.25
C ARG A 300 8.68 20.36 -13.86
N ALA A 301 9.08 19.80 -12.71
CA ALA A 301 10.49 19.77 -12.30
C ALA A 301 11.35 18.99 -13.31
N PHE A 302 10.92 17.81 -13.74
CA PHE A 302 11.61 17.00 -14.76
C PHE A 302 11.84 17.76 -16.07
N TYR A 303 10.80 18.43 -16.60
CA TYR A 303 10.92 19.20 -17.84
C TYR A 303 11.82 20.43 -17.69
N LEU A 304 11.81 21.09 -16.51
CA LEU A 304 12.69 22.22 -16.23
C LEU A 304 14.16 21.78 -16.17
N GLU A 305 14.48 20.70 -15.44
CA GLU A 305 15.84 20.15 -15.35
C GLU A 305 16.38 19.75 -16.72
N LYS A 306 15.59 19.04 -17.52
CA LYS A 306 16.02 18.60 -18.86
C LYS A 306 16.19 19.75 -19.86
N SER A 307 15.59 20.91 -19.60
CA SER A 307 15.71 22.09 -20.45
C SER A 307 17.05 22.83 -20.27
N THR A 308 17.66 22.76 -19.08
CA THR A 308 18.91 23.47 -18.77
C THR A 308 20.17 22.81 -19.32
N ASP A 309 20.09 21.53 -19.70
CA ASP A 309 21.26 20.73 -20.09
C ASP A 309 21.72 20.90 -21.55
N SER A 310 21.10 21.78 -22.35
CA SER A 310 21.38 21.85 -23.80
C SER A 310 21.45 23.25 -24.38
N ASN A 311 22.33 23.46 -25.38
CA ASN A 311 22.52 24.72 -26.13
C ASN A 311 21.28 25.21 -26.92
N THR A 312 20.16 24.47 -26.90
CA THR A 312 18.87 24.82 -27.52
C THR A 312 17.78 25.12 -26.47
N THR A 313 18.19 25.55 -25.27
CA THR A 313 17.32 25.82 -24.11
C THR A 313 16.08 26.65 -24.47
N ALA A 314 16.25 27.74 -25.23
CA ALA A 314 15.17 28.64 -25.59
C ALA A 314 14.07 27.97 -26.46
N ILE A 315 14.47 27.13 -27.43
CA ILE A 315 13.55 26.44 -28.33
C ILE A 315 12.79 25.34 -27.58
N LYS A 316 13.49 24.60 -26.70
CA LYS A 316 12.86 23.56 -25.87
C LYS A 316 11.88 24.15 -24.86
N ILE A 317 12.20 25.30 -24.27
CA ILE A 317 11.29 26.00 -23.36
C ILE A 317 10.03 26.45 -24.13
N ASP A 318 10.18 27.06 -25.31
CA ASP A 318 9.04 27.53 -26.11
C ASP A 318 8.09 26.38 -26.51
N GLN A 319 8.65 25.22 -26.86
CA GLN A 319 7.89 24.00 -27.15
C GLN A 319 7.15 23.42 -25.92
N LEU A 320 7.65 23.67 -24.70
CA LEU A 320 7.06 23.16 -23.46
C LEU A 320 6.01 24.11 -22.84
N ILE A 321 6.07 25.41 -23.15
CA ILE A 321 5.15 26.41 -22.58
C ILE A 321 3.69 26.06 -22.92
N ARG A 322 3.40 25.71 -24.19
CA ARG A 322 2.03 25.40 -24.62
C ARG A 322 1.45 24.16 -23.91
N PRO A 323 2.12 23.00 -23.87
CA PRO A 323 1.68 21.85 -23.09
C PRO A 323 1.45 22.16 -21.60
N ILE A 324 2.38 22.90 -20.98
CA ILE A 324 2.30 23.24 -19.56
C ILE A 324 1.09 24.13 -19.27
N ASN A 325 0.85 25.15 -20.11
CA ASN A 325 -0.31 26.03 -19.94
C ASN A 325 -1.63 25.27 -20.10
N ALA A 326 -1.72 24.35 -21.07
CA ALA A 326 -2.90 23.51 -21.25
C ALA A 326 -3.14 22.60 -20.03
N LEU A 327 -2.09 22.02 -19.46
CA LEU A 327 -2.15 21.25 -18.21
C LEU A 327 -2.61 22.10 -17.02
N ASP A 328 -2.10 23.33 -16.89
CA ASP A 328 -2.52 24.28 -15.85
C ASP A 328 -4.02 24.62 -15.95
N ASP A 329 -4.52 24.85 -17.16
CA ASP A 329 -5.93 25.09 -17.42
C ASP A 329 -6.80 23.87 -17.09
N LEU A 330 -6.38 22.67 -17.48
CA LEU A 330 -7.07 21.42 -17.12
C LEU A 330 -7.09 21.19 -15.61
N CYS A 331 -5.98 21.45 -14.91
CA CYS A 331 -5.92 21.39 -13.45
C CYS A 331 -6.85 22.42 -12.79
N ARG A 332 -6.98 23.62 -13.35
CA ARG A 332 -7.91 24.65 -12.87
C ARG A 332 -9.37 24.25 -13.09
N LEU A 333 -9.70 23.67 -14.25
CA LEU A 333 -11.03 23.14 -14.55
C LEU A 333 -11.39 22.00 -13.59
N MET A 334 -10.49 21.04 -13.38
CA MET A 334 -10.68 19.95 -12.42
C MET A 334 -10.94 20.45 -11.00
N LYS A 335 -10.17 21.44 -10.54
CA LYS A 335 -10.41 22.11 -9.24
C LYS A 335 -11.81 22.71 -9.18
N SER A 336 -12.26 23.38 -10.25
CA SER A 336 -13.58 24.01 -10.28
C SER A 336 -14.71 22.99 -10.15
N PHE A 337 -14.62 21.84 -10.84
CA PHE A 337 -15.65 20.80 -10.78
C PHE A 337 -15.71 20.08 -9.42
N ILE A 338 -14.57 19.94 -8.73
CA ILE A 338 -14.49 19.23 -7.44
C ILE A 338 -14.80 20.17 -6.25
N ALA A 339 -14.47 21.46 -6.36
CA ALA A 339 -14.67 22.44 -5.30
C ALA A 339 -16.10 23.01 -5.22
N THR A 340 -16.89 22.94 -6.29
CA THR A 340 -18.30 23.35 -6.26
C THR A 340 -19.11 22.39 -5.40
N LYS A 341 -19.41 22.81 -4.16
CA LYS A 341 -20.43 22.16 -3.33
C LYS A 341 -21.79 22.31 -4.05
N PRO A 342 -22.60 21.24 -4.22
CA PRO A 342 -23.91 21.40 -4.84
C PRO A 342 -24.75 22.38 -4.00
N PRO A 343 -25.37 23.41 -4.62
CA PRO A 343 -26.20 24.36 -3.89
C PRO A 343 -27.46 23.67 -3.34
N PRO A 344 -27.94 24.02 -2.14
CA PRO A 344 -29.07 23.36 -1.48
C PRO A 344 -30.46 23.80 -2.02
N SER A 345 -30.57 24.25 -3.28
CA SER A 345 -31.85 24.78 -3.80
C SER A 345 -32.15 24.32 -5.22
N GLU A 346 -33.36 23.79 -5.42
CA GLU A 346 -33.93 23.23 -6.65
C GLU A 346 -34.06 24.20 -7.85
N LEU A 347 -33.57 25.44 -7.77
CA LEU A 347 -33.85 26.48 -8.77
C LEU A 347 -32.76 26.76 -9.81
N CYS A 348 -31.72 25.92 -9.93
CA CYS A 348 -30.72 26.07 -11.00
C CYS A 348 -30.31 24.73 -11.62
N LYS A 349 -31.25 24.08 -12.34
CA LYS A 349 -31.02 22.84 -13.12
C LYS A 349 -30.21 23.03 -14.42
N ASN A 350 -29.50 24.15 -14.60
CA ASN A 350 -28.76 24.45 -15.85
C ASN A 350 -27.23 24.44 -15.71
N SER A 351 -26.67 24.00 -14.58
CA SER A 351 -25.26 23.70 -14.52
C SER A 351 -25.07 22.19 -14.68
N LEU A 352 -24.33 21.80 -15.70
CA LEU A 352 -23.89 20.45 -16.06
C LEU A 352 -22.50 20.06 -15.48
N PRO A 353 -22.05 20.48 -14.26
CA PRO A 353 -20.64 20.35 -13.86
C PRO A 353 -20.25 18.93 -13.47
N GLY A 354 -21.20 18.05 -13.10
CA GLY A 354 -20.89 16.69 -12.66
C GLY A 354 -20.37 15.79 -13.80
N ALA A 355 -21.09 15.73 -14.93
CA ALA A 355 -20.75 14.84 -16.04
C ALA A 355 -19.46 15.23 -16.80
N ALA A 356 -19.06 16.50 -16.72
CA ALA A 356 -17.84 16.99 -17.37
C ALA A 356 -16.54 16.60 -16.65
N LEU A 357 -16.63 16.11 -15.40
CA LEU A 357 -15.47 15.72 -14.60
C LEU A 357 -14.66 14.59 -15.28
N LEU A 358 -15.34 13.55 -15.79
CA LEU A 358 -14.65 12.37 -16.32
C LEU A 358 -13.92 12.66 -17.63
N PRO A 359 -14.53 13.31 -18.66
CA PRO A 359 -13.80 13.71 -19.86
C PRO A 359 -12.60 14.60 -19.56
N VAL A 360 -12.75 15.59 -18.68
CA VAL A 360 -11.65 16.52 -18.34
C VAL A 360 -10.56 15.83 -17.55
N SER A 361 -10.91 14.91 -16.64
CA SER A 361 -9.92 14.09 -15.93
C SER A 361 -9.19 13.14 -16.87
N SER A 362 -9.86 12.60 -17.89
CA SER A 362 -9.25 11.74 -18.91
C SER A 362 -8.24 12.53 -19.73
N GLU A 363 -8.63 13.71 -20.23
CA GLU A 363 -7.74 14.58 -20.99
C GLU A 363 -6.52 15.01 -20.16
N LEU A 364 -6.74 15.43 -18.91
CA LEU A 364 -5.66 15.79 -17.99
C LEU A 364 -4.68 14.62 -17.80
N CYS A 365 -5.20 13.41 -17.53
CA CYS A 365 -4.37 12.25 -17.28
C CYS A 365 -3.66 11.76 -18.56
N TYR A 366 -4.28 11.91 -19.73
CA TYR A 366 -3.67 11.62 -21.03
C TYR A 366 -2.44 12.49 -21.26
N ARG A 367 -2.58 13.82 -21.09
CA ARG A 367 -1.47 14.77 -21.23
C ARG A 367 -0.34 14.53 -20.23
N LEU A 368 -0.66 14.15 -18.99
CA LEU A 368 0.33 13.78 -17.97
C LEU A 368 1.06 12.46 -18.27
N GLY A 369 0.58 11.69 -19.25
CA GLY A 369 1.14 10.40 -19.62
C GLY A 369 0.74 9.25 -18.70
N ALA A 370 -0.44 9.35 -18.06
CA ALA A 370 -0.96 8.32 -17.17
C ALA A 370 -1.47 7.09 -17.95
N CYS A 371 -1.42 5.92 -17.31
CA CYS A 371 -2.11 4.72 -17.78
C CYS A 371 -3.57 4.77 -17.33
N GLN A 372 -4.50 4.75 -18.29
CA GLN A 372 -5.92 4.99 -18.03
C GLN A 372 -6.71 3.70 -17.95
N ILE A 373 -7.51 3.56 -16.89
CA ILE A 373 -8.37 2.41 -16.63
C ILE A 373 -9.77 2.94 -16.35
N VAL A 374 -10.75 2.53 -17.14
CA VAL A 374 -12.16 2.87 -16.93
C VAL A 374 -12.87 1.67 -16.33
N MET A 375 -13.61 1.88 -15.24
CA MET A 375 -14.34 0.83 -14.54
C MET A 375 -15.82 1.17 -14.37
N CYS A 376 -16.64 0.13 -14.43
CA CYS A 376 -18.06 0.19 -14.14
C CYS A 376 -18.55 -1.16 -13.60
N GLY A 377 -19.75 -1.21 -13.02
CA GLY A 377 -20.25 -2.41 -12.34
C GLY A 377 -20.42 -3.64 -13.25
N THR A 378 -20.60 -3.47 -14.56
CA THR A 378 -20.86 -4.57 -15.51
C THR A 378 -19.73 -4.81 -16.51
N GLY A 379 -18.81 -3.85 -16.67
CA GLY A 379 -17.77 -3.88 -17.70
C GLY A 379 -18.26 -3.69 -19.14
N MET A 380 -19.56 -3.50 -19.39
CA MET A 380 -20.13 -3.40 -20.74
C MET A 380 -20.87 -2.09 -21.01
N GLN A 381 -21.81 -1.70 -20.14
CA GLN A 381 -22.69 -0.54 -20.36
C GLN A 381 -22.76 0.34 -19.11
N ARG A 382 -22.79 1.65 -19.33
CA ARG A 382 -23.03 2.73 -18.36
C ARG A 382 -23.62 3.93 -19.07
#